data_AF-A0A820HXM7-F1
#
_entry.id   AF-A0A820HXM7-F1
#
_cell.length_a   1.000
_cell.length_b   1.000
_cell.length_c   1.000
_cell.angle_alpha   90.00
_cell.angle_beta   90.00
_cell.angle_gamma   90.00
#
_symmetry.space_group_name_H-M   'P 1'
#
loop_
_entity.id
_entity.type
_entity.pdbx_description
1 polymer ?
#
loop_
_entity_poly.entity_id
_entity_poly.type
_entity_poly.pdbx_seq_one_letter_code
_entity_poly.pdbx_strand_id
1 'polypeptide(L)'
;MATAIVDFFQNDIDLGKWKSIEFYYSDLQCKSIVSKLLTRTQLEQLFNFVLVNDVDQDFVICDICRTIVTYKSSTGTGGLKKHLASCDKSTLSNTTQSTITAYYTTSTPSIIPEKIKKEVTNAYLEFIALDGRPFEIVSRIDLLPYPTTVSRKVDQVYSFRKKQLTEWFKTINSYAVVIDMWTEKYSDNFLHDFGLSLNTNSFIVTDNEPKMLAALRGVNRVGCSDHYINKALEHAFTSPKSIRVEVIQVFDTNVFNITYNELVDAFSGSHYNDFESLDKDLLYQLYEFLRSFDEVITTLSEETQPALHKVIPLQCFLINHCTPKTEDISGMMKIKLFLKERIMDKWPIQSEHLLAKLLHPRLRDFSGDQALKDRAIELLQPSISSSADSSSNNISSCNSSSSPSVDNSITPKKTNILSLCYDKPRTTKPALDEIMLWLQSDFSKDFINDDLLLFWRRKKDDFPSICQYCS
;
A
#
# COMPACT_ATOMS: atom_id res chain seq x y z
N MET A 1 0.12 6.97 -1.69
CA MET A 1 0.12 6.96 -0.21
C MET A 1 0.35 5.56 0.36
N ALA A 2 -0.46 4.55 0.01
CA ALA A 2 -0.28 3.15 0.47
C ALA A 2 1.06 2.51 0.05
N THR A 3 1.53 2.71 -1.19
CA THR A 3 2.80 2.11 -1.66
C THR A 3 4.05 2.75 -1.05
N ALA A 4 4.01 4.03 -0.67
CA ALA A 4 5.14 4.68 0.01
C ALA A 4 5.23 4.27 1.49
N ILE A 5 4.07 3.97 2.10
CA ILE A 5 3.94 3.35 3.42
C ILE A 5 4.49 1.91 3.35
N VAL A 6 4.12 1.13 2.34
CA VAL A 6 4.64 -0.22 2.10
C VAL A 6 6.15 -0.19 1.81
N ASP A 7 6.65 0.70 0.94
CA ASP A 7 8.09 0.85 0.66
C ASP A 7 8.89 1.36 1.88
N PHE A 8 8.33 2.24 2.71
CA PHE A 8 8.93 2.67 3.98
C PHE A 8 8.97 1.52 5.00
N PHE A 9 7.95 0.65 5.02
CA PHE A 9 7.89 -0.52 5.90
C PHE A 9 8.69 -1.73 5.39
N GLN A 10 8.86 -1.92 4.07
CA GLN A 10 9.68 -2.97 3.49
C GLN A 10 11.18 -2.68 3.64
N ASN A 11 11.58 -1.41 3.60
CA ASN A 11 13.00 -1.03 3.69
C ASN A 11 13.59 -1.14 5.12
N ASP A 12 12.76 -1.23 6.16
CA ASP A 12 13.21 -1.50 7.54
C ASP A 12 13.18 -3.00 7.89
N ILE A 13 12.74 -3.87 6.97
CA ILE A 13 12.77 -5.33 7.10
C ILE A 13 13.29 -5.93 5.78
N ASP A 14 14.53 -5.61 5.40
CA ASP A 14 15.23 -6.36 4.34
C ASP A 14 16.56 -6.92 4.84
N LEU A 15 16.49 -8.16 5.34
CA LEU A 15 17.61 -9.07 5.38
C LEU A 15 18.00 -9.45 3.94
N GLY A 16 18.86 -8.64 3.34
CA GLY A 16 19.87 -9.10 2.37
C GLY A 16 19.43 -9.26 0.93
N LYS A 17 19.70 -8.24 0.11
CA LYS A 17 20.01 -8.40 -1.32
C LYS A 17 21.22 -7.55 -1.72
N TRP A 18 22.34 -8.22 -1.94
CA TRP A 18 23.55 -7.63 -2.51
C TRP A 18 23.40 -7.50 -4.03
N LYS A 19 23.61 -6.30 -4.58
CA LYS A 19 23.81 -6.08 -6.02
C LYS A 19 25.27 -6.34 -6.39
N SER A 20 25.49 -7.16 -7.42
CA SER A 20 26.80 -7.45 -7.99
C SER A 20 27.42 -6.23 -8.68
N ILE A 21 28.68 -5.93 -8.38
CA ILE A 21 29.53 -4.97 -9.09
C ILE A 21 30.65 -5.78 -9.75
N GLU A 22 30.75 -5.74 -11.08
CA GLU A 22 31.85 -6.34 -11.85
C GLU A 22 33.04 -5.37 -11.93
N PHE A 23 34.24 -5.86 -11.64
CA PHE A 23 35.49 -5.20 -11.99
C PHE A 23 36.45 -6.19 -12.67
N TYR A 24 37.01 -5.76 -13.80
CA TYR A 24 38.12 -6.42 -14.50
C TYR A 24 39.45 -6.06 -13.84
N TYR A 25 40.30 -7.05 -13.54
CA TYR A 25 41.75 -6.85 -13.52
C TYR A 25 42.53 -8.13 -13.84
N SER A 26 43.53 -7.94 -14.69
CA SER A 26 44.46 -8.90 -15.29
C SER A 26 45.65 -9.27 -14.37
N ASP A 27 46.07 -10.53 -14.53
CA ASP A 27 47.36 -11.19 -14.23
C ASP A 27 48.39 -10.60 -13.25
N LEU A 28 48.77 -11.44 -12.29
CA LEU A 28 50.07 -11.43 -11.59
C LEU A 28 50.44 -12.87 -11.19
N GLN A 29 51.38 -13.48 -11.92
CA GLN A 29 52.02 -14.76 -11.58
C GLN A 29 53.33 -14.51 -10.80
N CYS A 30 53.32 -14.71 -9.47
CA CYS A 30 54.46 -15.18 -8.66
C CYS A 30 54.06 -15.30 -7.18
N LYS A 31 53.56 -16.47 -6.74
CA LYS A 31 52.95 -16.63 -5.39
C LYS A 31 53.89 -17.18 -4.30
N SER A 32 54.94 -17.92 -4.65
CA SER A 32 55.73 -18.67 -3.64
C SER A 32 56.75 -17.80 -2.88
N ILE A 33 57.15 -16.65 -3.43
CA ILE A 33 58.10 -15.72 -2.77
C ILE A 33 57.37 -14.64 -1.94
N VAL A 34 56.11 -14.33 -2.27
CA VAL A 34 55.38 -13.18 -1.70
C VAL A 34 54.93 -13.40 -0.25
N SER A 35 54.52 -14.61 0.14
CA SER A 35 53.96 -14.84 1.48
C SER A 35 54.96 -14.67 2.65
N LYS A 36 56.26 -14.76 2.38
CA LYS A 36 57.32 -14.66 3.41
C LYS A 36 57.75 -13.23 3.72
N LEU A 37 57.43 -12.24 2.87
CA LEU A 37 57.90 -10.85 3.00
C LEU A 37 56.80 -9.80 3.18
N LEU A 38 55.52 -10.20 3.22
CA LEU A 38 54.43 -9.24 3.41
C LEU A 38 54.43 -8.65 4.82
N THR A 39 54.50 -7.33 4.86
CA THR A 39 54.26 -6.50 6.05
C THR A 39 52.78 -6.51 6.41
N ARG A 40 52.46 -6.16 7.66
CA ARG A 40 51.06 -6.10 8.16
C ARG A 40 50.16 -5.24 7.26
N THR A 41 50.65 -4.08 6.84
CA THR A 41 49.92 -3.13 5.97
C THR A 41 49.59 -3.73 4.61
N GLN A 42 50.46 -4.59 4.06
CA GLN A 42 50.21 -5.25 2.77
C GLN A 42 49.21 -6.41 2.90
N LEU A 43 49.09 -7.01 4.09
CA LEU A 43 48.04 -8.00 4.35
C LEU A 43 46.67 -7.34 4.48
N GLU A 44 46.59 -6.16 5.11
CA GLU A 44 45.36 -5.38 5.23
C GLU A 44 44.81 -4.92 3.87
N GLN A 45 45.63 -4.90 2.81
CA GLN A 45 45.20 -4.60 1.43
C GLN A 45 44.62 -5.81 0.66
N LEU A 46 44.80 -7.02 1.18
CA LEU A 46 44.34 -8.28 0.54
C LEU A 46 43.15 -8.91 1.27
N PHE A 47 42.71 -8.29 2.36
CA PHE A 47 41.63 -8.76 3.20
C PHE A 47 40.74 -7.60 3.64
N ASN A 48 39.43 -7.74 3.45
CA ASN A 48 38.44 -6.78 3.92
C ASN A 48 37.91 -7.16 5.30
N PHE A 49 37.93 -6.24 6.26
CA PHE A 49 37.37 -6.47 7.60
C PHE A 49 35.85 -6.52 7.56
N VAL A 50 35.27 -7.45 8.32
CA VAL A 50 33.81 -7.58 8.43
C VAL A 50 33.34 -6.68 9.56
N LEU A 51 32.47 -5.73 9.23
CA LEU A 51 31.79 -4.83 10.16
C LEU A 51 30.33 -5.28 10.30
N VAL A 52 29.85 -5.41 11.53
CA VAL A 52 28.41 -5.60 11.82
C VAL A 52 27.96 -4.46 12.70
N ASN A 53 27.07 -3.62 12.17
CA ASN A 53 26.62 -2.38 12.83
C ASN A 53 27.79 -1.47 13.24
N ASP A 54 28.75 -1.26 12.33
CA ASP A 54 29.98 -0.48 12.55
C ASP A 54 30.90 -1.00 13.67
N VAL A 55 30.70 -2.24 14.13
CA VAL A 55 31.58 -2.92 15.08
C VAL A 55 32.45 -3.93 14.36
N ASP A 56 33.77 -3.78 14.49
CA ASP A 56 34.78 -4.73 14.01
C ASP A 56 34.49 -6.13 14.54
N GLN A 57 34.41 -7.09 13.63
CA GLN A 57 34.31 -8.50 13.99
C GLN A 57 35.68 -9.18 13.88
N ASP A 58 35.84 -10.31 14.58
CA ASP A 58 37.04 -11.17 14.50
C ASP A 58 37.11 -11.96 13.17
N PHE A 59 36.63 -11.38 12.07
CA PHE A 59 36.56 -12.00 10.75
C PHE A 59 37.01 -11.03 9.67
N VAL A 60 37.74 -11.56 8.69
CA VAL A 60 38.14 -10.85 7.47
C VAL A 60 37.81 -11.68 6.24
N ILE A 61 37.55 -11.03 5.11
CA ILE A 61 37.23 -11.67 3.83
C ILE A 61 38.47 -11.56 2.94
N CYS A 62 38.96 -12.68 2.41
CA CYS A 62 40.06 -12.66 1.45
C CYS A 62 39.60 -12.09 0.09
N ASP A 63 40.27 -11.08 -0.44
CA ASP A 63 39.91 -10.47 -1.73
C ASP A 63 40.21 -11.37 -2.94
N ILE A 64 41.04 -12.39 -2.75
CA ILE A 64 41.43 -13.33 -3.80
C ILE A 64 40.38 -14.44 -3.98
N CYS A 65 39.97 -15.09 -2.89
CA CYS A 65 39.07 -16.26 -2.95
C CYS A 65 37.69 -16.02 -2.31
N ARG A 66 37.45 -14.83 -1.75
CA ARG A 66 36.20 -14.44 -1.05
C ARG A 66 35.85 -15.31 0.16
N THR A 67 36.78 -16.13 0.66
CA THR A 67 36.58 -16.94 1.87
C THR A 67 36.70 -16.06 3.11
N ILE A 68 35.78 -16.24 4.07
CA ILE A 68 35.84 -15.62 5.40
C ILE A 68 36.87 -16.37 6.26
N VAL A 69 37.80 -15.64 6.85
CA VAL A 69 38.89 -16.15 7.70
C VAL A 69 38.81 -15.48 9.07
N THR A 70 38.89 -16.26 10.15
CA THR A 70 38.96 -15.71 11.51
C THR A 70 40.26 -14.95 11.72
N TYR A 71 40.17 -13.71 12.19
CA TYR A 71 41.30 -12.87 12.53
C TYR A 71 41.11 -12.29 13.92
N LYS A 72 42.04 -12.60 14.82
CA LYS A 72 42.11 -11.95 16.13
C LYS A 72 43.40 -11.15 16.19
N SER A 73 43.26 -9.84 16.30
CA SER A 73 43.90 -9.08 17.38
C SER A 73 45.22 -9.64 17.94
N SER A 74 45.00 -10.46 18.97
CA SER A 74 45.98 -11.10 19.85
C SER A 74 46.79 -12.22 19.20
N THR A 75 46.28 -12.87 18.16
CA THR A 75 46.92 -14.01 17.50
C THR A 75 47.85 -13.62 16.35
N GLY A 76 47.86 -12.33 15.99
CA GLY A 76 48.65 -11.79 14.89
C GLY A 76 48.20 -12.28 13.51
N THR A 77 49.02 -12.02 12.48
CA THR A 77 48.65 -12.28 11.07
C THR A 77 49.00 -13.70 10.57
N GLY A 78 49.32 -14.63 11.48
CA GLY A 78 49.78 -15.97 11.12
C GLY A 78 48.74 -16.78 10.34
N GLY A 79 47.46 -16.68 10.75
CA GLY A 79 46.34 -17.32 10.04
C GLY A 79 46.14 -16.79 8.62
N LEU A 80 46.25 -15.47 8.44
CA LEU A 80 46.11 -14.81 7.13
C LEU A 80 47.23 -15.22 6.16
N LYS A 81 48.47 -15.30 6.66
CA LYS A 81 49.62 -15.76 5.85
C LYS A 81 49.48 -17.22 5.42
N LYS A 82 49.02 -18.09 6.33
CA LYS A 82 48.72 -19.50 5.99
C LYS A 82 47.63 -19.60 4.93
N HIS A 83 46.55 -18.82 5.09
CA HIS A 83 45.48 -18.75 4.10
C HIS A 83 46.02 -18.31 2.74
N LEU A 84 46.77 -17.21 2.66
CA LEU A 84 47.35 -16.72 1.39
C LEU A 84 48.28 -17.74 0.72
N ALA A 85 49.05 -18.51 1.50
CA ALA A 85 49.93 -19.56 0.97
C ALA A 85 49.14 -20.71 0.34
N SER A 86 47.93 -20.99 0.83
CA SER A 86 47.01 -22.00 0.27
C SER A 86 45.92 -21.41 -0.62
N CYS A 87 45.87 -20.08 -0.78
CA CYS A 87 44.82 -19.37 -1.51
C CYS A 87 45.08 -19.48 -3.01
N ASP A 88 44.68 -20.60 -3.59
CA ASP A 88 44.83 -20.82 -5.02
C ASP A 88 43.64 -20.27 -5.82
N LYS A 89 43.93 -19.52 -6.89
CA LYS A 89 42.90 -18.90 -7.73
C LYS A 89 42.24 -19.92 -8.67
N SER A 90 42.80 -21.12 -8.76
CA SER A 90 42.54 -22.12 -9.81
C SER A 90 41.59 -23.24 -9.39
N THR A 91 41.23 -23.34 -8.12
CA THR A 91 40.25 -24.33 -7.64
C THR A 91 38.93 -23.65 -7.30
N LEU A 92 38.32 -23.05 -8.33
CA LEU A 92 36.86 -22.96 -8.46
C LEU A 92 36.25 -24.37 -8.72
N SER A 93 36.84 -25.43 -8.16
CA SER A 93 36.19 -26.73 -8.08
C SER A 93 35.18 -26.65 -6.95
N ASN A 94 33.90 -26.50 -7.32
CA ASN A 94 32.64 -26.87 -6.66
C ASN A 94 32.67 -27.54 -5.27
N THR A 95 33.54 -27.10 -4.37
CA THR A 95 33.43 -27.31 -2.95
C THR A 95 32.51 -26.19 -2.52
N THR A 96 31.23 -26.50 -2.60
CA THR A 96 30.15 -25.72 -2.00
C THR A 96 30.52 -25.51 -0.55
N GLN A 97 31.23 -24.41 -0.28
CA GLN A 97 31.31 -23.87 1.06
C GLN A 97 29.85 -23.73 1.48
N SER A 98 29.47 -24.50 2.50
CA SER A 98 28.12 -24.47 3.05
C SER A 98 27.79 -23.01 3.29
N THR A 99 26.82 -22.49 2.54
CA THR A 99 26.34 -21.13 2.74
C THR A 99 26.02 -21.00 4.23
N ILE A 100 26.18 -19.82 4.83
CA ILE A 100 25.74 -19.61 6.21
C ILE A 100 24.29 -20.09 6.41
N THR A 101 23.48 -20.00 5.37
CA THR A 101 22.14 -20.59 5.27
C THR A 101 22.13 -22.09 5.55
N ALA A 102 23.10 -22.87 5.04
CA ALA A 102 23.24 -24.28 5.34
C ALA A 102 23.46 -24.55 6.84
N TYR A 103 24.13 -23.70 7.61
CA TYR A 103 24.22 -23.89 9.07
C TYR A 103 22.86 -23.69 9.76
N TYR A 104 22.00 -22.84 9.21
CA TYR A 104 20.62 -22.64 9.70
C TYR A 104 19.63 -23.66 9.14
N THR A 105 19.90 -24.28 7.98
CA THR A 105 19.02 -25.29 7.37
C THR A 105 19.47 -26.74 7.58
N THR A 106 20.70 -26.99 8.04
CA THR A 106 21.21 -28.34 8.35
C THR A 106 21.06 -28.74 9.82
N SER A 107 20.58 -27.84 10.68
CA SER A 107 19.85 -28.32 11.85
C SER A 107 18.57 -28.95 11.30
N THR A 108 18.59 -30.29 11.14
CA THR A 108 17.35 -31.06 11.11
C THR A 108 16.48 -30.44 12.20
N PRO A 109 15.31 -29.84 11.87
CA PRO A 109 14.52 -29.13 12.86
C PRO A 109 14.39 -30.10 14.01
N SER A 110 14.94 -29.74 15.18
CA SER A 110 15.03 -30.67 16.30
C SER A 110 13.65 -31.25 16.46
N ILE A 111 13.48 -32.54 16.14
CA ILE A 111 12.16 -33.13 16.02
C ILE A 111 11.60 -33.04 17.43
N ILE A 112 10.76 -32.03 17.66
CA ILE A 112 10.14 -31.80 18.97
C ILE A 112 9.40 -33.10 19.25
N PRO A 113 9.74 -33.84 20.32
CA PRO A 113 9.09 -35.09 20.64
C PRO A 113 7.58 -34.90 20.65
N GLU A 114 6.84 -35.85 20.07
CA GLU A 114 5.39 -35.73 19.88
C GLU A 114 4.65 -35.47 21.20
N LYS A 115 5.18 -36.02 22.29
CA LYS A 115 4.70 -35.76 23.66
C LYS A 115 4.73 -34.26 24.01
N ILE A 116 5.83 -33.56 23.70
CA ILE A 116 5.98 -32.13 23.99
C ILE A 116 5.06 -31.30 23.12
N LYS A 117 4.92 -31.64 21.83
CA LYS A 117 3.94 -30.97 20.95
C LYS A 117 2.53 -31.07 21.52
N LYS A 118 2.13 -32.26 21.95
CA LYS A 118 0.82 -32.49 22.55
C LYS A 118 0.62 -31.70 23.84
N GLU A 119 1.63 -31.62 24.71
CA GLU A 119 1.57 -30.84 25.94
C GLU A 119 1.44 -29.33 25.64
N VAL A 120 2.20 -28.81 24.67
CA VAL A 120 2.11 -27.41 24.23
C VAL A 120 0.74 -27.10 23.59
N THR A 121 0.24 -28.00 22.74
CA THR A 121 -1.11 -27.86 22.16
C THR A 121 -2.18 -27.83 23.25
N ASN A 122 -2.11 -28.73 24.24
CA ASN A 122 -3.06 -28.74 25.35
C ASN A 122 -2.99 -27.45 26.19
N ALA A 123 -1.79 -26.95 26.47
CA ALA A 123 -1.62 -25.70 27.21
C ALA A 123 -2.20 -24.49 26.45
N TYR A 124 -2.06 -24.44 25.12
CA TYR A 124 -2.70 -23.41 24.30
C TYR A 124 -4.22 -23.53 24.26
N LEU A 125 -4.76 -24.76 24.20
CA LEU A 125 -6.20 -24.98 24.26
C LEU A 125 -6.77 -24.57 25.63
N GLU A 126 -6.07 -24.87 26.72
CA GLU A 126 -6.44 -24.40 28.06
C GLU A 126 -6.40 -22.87 28.15
N PHE A 127 -5.36 -22.22 27.62
CA PHE A 127 -5.27 -20.75 27.56
C PHE A 127 -6.45 -20.14 26.80
N ILE A 128 -6.77 -20.65 25.60
CA ILE A 128 -7.91 -20.19 24.80
C ILE A 128 -9.23 -20.37 25.56
N ALA A 129 -9.46 -21.56 26.12
CA ALA A 129 -10.71 -21.92 26.75
C ALA A 129 -10.94 -21.19 28.09
N LEU A 130 -9.90 -21.07 28.92
CA LEU A 130 -10.00 -20.43 30.23
C LEU A 130 -10.03 -18.90 30.14
N ASP A 131 -9.26 -18.31 29.21
CA ASP A 131 -9.16 -16.86 29.08
C ASP A 131 -10.13 -16.28 28.02
N GLY A 132 -10.93 -17.13 27.36
CA GLY A 132 -11.89 -16.72 26.33
C GLY A 132 -11.23 -16.03 25.14
N ARG A 133 -10.04 -16.51 24.71
CA ARG A 133 -9.27 -15.90 23.63
C ARG A 133 -9.63 -16.52 22.27
N PRO A 134 -9.54 -15.77 21.16
CA PRO A 134 -9.71 -16.33 19.81
C PRO A 134 -8.55 -17.25 19.45
N PHE A 135 -8.79 -18.30 18.65
CA PHE A 135 -7.76 -19.28 18.25
C PHE A 135 -6.58 -18.63 17.50
N GLU A 136 -6.83 -17.52 16.81
CA GLU A 136 -5.86 -16.70 16.07
C GLU A 136 -4.77 -16.11 16.96
N ILE A 137 -4.96 -16.03 18.28
CA ILE A 137 -3.92 -15.53 19.17
C ILE A 137 -2.75 -16.52 19.26
N VAL A 138 -3.03 -17.82 19.21
CA VAL A 138 -2.03 -18.89 19.40
C VAL A 138 -1.14 -19.05 18.16
N SER A 139 -1.63 -18.68 16.98
CA SER A 139 -0.82 -18.68 15.75
C SER A 139 0.24 -17.56 15.73
N ARG A 140 0.24 -16.64 16.71
CA ARG A 140 1.13 -15.48 16.77
C ARG A 140 2.02 -15.41 18.02
N ILE A 141 1.99 -16.44 18.88
CA ILE A 141 2.72 -16.42 20.16
C ILE A 141 4.10 -17.05 20.01
N ASP A 142 5.12 -16.19 20.04
CA ASP A 142 6.46 -16.54 20.50
C ASP A 142 6.66 -15.91 21.91
N LEU A 143 6.56 -16.72 22.97
CA LEU A 143 6.95 -16.40 24.37
C LEU A 143 6.67 -14.95 24.84
N LEU A 144 5.42 -14.64 25.23
CA LEU A 144 5.02 -13.26 25.54
C LEU A 144 5.48 -12.74 26.93
N PRO A 145 5.90 -11.46 27.03
CA PRO A 145 6.19 -10.79 28.30
C PRO A 145 4.90 -10.38 29.05
N TYR A 146 5.06 -9.99 30.32
CA TYR A 146 3.96 -9.58 31.21
C TYR A 146 3.13 -8.41 30.61
N PRO A 147 1.79 -8.35 30.78
CA PRO A 147 0.92 -7.36 30.12
C PRO A 147 1.31 -5.89 30.32
N THR A 148 1.76 -5.50 31.51
CA THR A 148 2.20 -4.10 31.75
C THR A 148 3.48 -3.76 30.99
N THR A 149 4.35 -4.75 30.75
CA THR A 149 5.54 -4.58 29.92
C THR A 149 5.15 -4.39 28.46
N VAL A 150 4.17 -5.15 27.97
CA VAL A 150 3.59 -4.98 26.63
C VAL A 150 2.98 -3.59 26.50
N SER A 151 2.12 -3.17 27.44
CA SER A 151 1.49 -1.85 27.43
C SER A 151 2.52 -0.71 27.38
N ARG A 152 3.52 -0.70 28.28
CA ARG A 152 4.59 0.31 28.25
C ARG A 152 5.37 0.30 26.94
N LYS A 153 5.61 -0.90 26.38
CA LYS A 153 6.33 -1.02 25.11
C LYS A 153 5.50 -0.50 23.95
N VAL A 154 4.19 -0.77 23.94
CA VAL A 154 3.24 -0.21 22.97
C VAL A 154 3.25 1.31 23.06
N ASP A 155 3.17 1.91 24.24
CA ASP A 155 3.21 3.37 24.41
C ASP A 155 4.52 3.98 23.91
N GLN A 156 5.66 3.33 24.20
CA GLN A 156 6.97 3.76 23.72
C GLN A 156 7.06 3.70 22.19
N VAL A 157 6.66 2.58 21.59
CA VAL A 157 6.69 2.37 20.13
C VAL A 157 5.71 3.31 19.44
N TYR A 158 4.50 3.47 19.99
CA TYR A 158 3.49 4.40 19.51
C TYR A 158 4.02 5.84 19.54
N SER A 159 4.58 6.29 20.65
CA SER A 159 5.12 7.66 20.76
C SER A 159 6.26 7.92 19.77
N PHE A 160 7.15 6.94 19.59
CA PHE A 160 8.24 7.01 18.63
C PHE A 160 7.70 7.09 17.19
N ARG A 161 6.78 6.20 16.80
CA ARG A 161 6.17 6.17 15.47
C ARG A 161 5.30 7.41 15.21
N LYS A 162 4.53 7.86 16.20
CA LYS A 162 3.74 9.11 16.13
C LYS A 162 4.64 10.30 15.82
N LYS A 163 5.80 10.41 16.46
CA LYS A 163 6.76 11.48 16.15
C LYS A 163 7.28 11.41 14.71
N GLN A 164 7.69 10.22 14.25
CA GLN A 164 8.13 10.03 12.86
C GLN A 164 7.05 10.42 11.84
N LEU A 165 5.82 9.94 12.06
CA LEU A 165 4.68 10.24 11.21
C LEU A 165 4.31 11.73 11.24
N THR A 166 4.36 12.37 12.40
CA THR A 166 4.09 13.81 12.54
C THR A 166 5.08 14.64 11.72
N GLU A 167 6.38 14.33 11.76
CA GLU A 167 7.37 15.02 10.93
C GLU A 167 7.16 14.75 9.44
N TRP A 168 6.80 13.52 9.08
CA TRP A 168 6.47 13.19 7.70
C TRP A 168 5.21 13.92 7.21
N PHE A 169 4.15 13.98 8.01
CA PHE A 169 2.90 14.68 7.67
C PHE A 169 3.10 16.16 7.39
N LYS A 170 4.05 16.83 8.04
CA LYS A 170 4.42 18.23 7.72
C LYS A 170 4.94 18.42 6.29
N THR A 171 5.39 17.34 5.63
CA THR A 171 5.90 17.39 4.25
C THR A 171 4.80 17.21 3.21
N ILE A 172 3.58 16.86 3.64
CA ILE A 172 2.46 16.56 2.74
C ILE A 172 1.61 17.82 2.54
N ASN A 173 1.30 18.14 1.29
CA ASN A 173 0.53 19.33 0.93
C ASN A 173 -1.00 19.12 0.96
N SER A 174 -1.44 17.88 0.78
CA SER A 174 -2.85 17.47 0.68
C SER A 174 -3.02 16.08 1.26
N TYR A 175 -4.13 15.85 1.94
CA TYR A 175 -4.43 14.54 2.52
C TYR A 175 -5.93 14.30 2.55
N ALA A 176 -6.31 13.03 2.52
CA ALA A 176 -7.68 12.60 2.73
C ALA A 176 -7.80 11.89 4.07
N VAL A 177 -8.87 12.15 4.80
CA VAL A 177 -9.23 11.49 6.05
C VAL A 177 -10.53 10.73 5.82
N VAL A 178 -10.51 9.41 6.00
CA VAL A 178 -11.73 8.61 6.06
C VAL A 178 -12.18 8.58 7.51
N ILE A 179 -13.40 9.03 7.77
CA ILE A 179 -14.01 8.98 9.10
C ILE A 179 -15.10 7.93 9.04
N ASP A 180 -14.80 6.76 9.58
CA ASP A 180 -15.78 5.73 9.86
C ASP A 180 -16.33 5.94 11.28
N MET A 181 -17.63 6.16 11.37
CA MET A 181 -18.31 6.40 12.64
C MET A 181 -19.29 5.27 12.93
N TRP A 182 -18.88 4.37 13.82
CA TRP A 182 -19.80 3.43 14.46
C TRP A 182 -20.15 3.80 15.91
N THR A 183 -19.49 4.80 16.54
CA THR A 183 -19.81 5.30 17.91
C THR A 183 -19.43 6.78 18.18
N GLU A 184 -20.05 7.36 19.21
CA GLU A 184 -20.47 8.78 19.41
C GLU A 184 -19.46 9.95 19.36
N LYS A 185 -18.14 9.80 19.14
CA LYS A 185 -17.24 10.96 19.26
C LYS A 185 -16.09 10.98 18.25
N TYR A 186 -16.28 11.75 17.17
CA TYR A 186 -15.17 12.37 16.47
C TYR A 186 -14.66 13.57 17.28
N SER A 187 -13.36 13.64 17.54
CA SER A 187 -12.72 14.82 18.14
C SER A 187 -11.56 15.29 17.27
N ASP A 188 -11.58 16.56 16.88
CA ASP A 188 -10.49 17.22 16.14
C ASP A 188 -9.12 17.06 16.82
N ASN A 189 -9.12 16.81 18.14
CA ASN A 189 -7.94 16.48 18.92
C ASN A 189 -7.08 15.38 18.29
N PHE A 190 -7.68 14.41 17.60
CA PHE A 190 -6.93 13.34 16.95
C PHE A 190 -6.03 13.87 15.82
N LEU A 191 -6.53 14.76 14.95
CA LEU A 191 -5.70 15.34 13.89
C LEU A 191 -4.64 16.28 14.46
N HIS A 192 -5.04 17.08 15.46
CA HIS A 192 -4.13 18.00 16.14
C HIS A 192 -2.96 17.26 16.80
N ASP A 193 -3.19 16.06 17.31
CA ASP A 193 -2.17 15.17 17.87
C ASP A 193 -1.07 14.78 16.87
N PHE A 194 -1.35 14.83 15.57
CA PHE A 194 -0.38 14.62 14.48
C PHE A 194 0.06 15.93 13.81
N GLY A 195 -0.29 17.09 14.36
CA GLY A 195 -0.01 18.40 13.77
C GLY A 195 -0.79 18.67 12.49
N LEU A 196 -1.91 17.97 12.28
CA LEU A 196 -2.80 18.13 11.14
C LEU A 196 -4.01 18.99 11.54
N SER A 197 -4.58 19.70 10.56
CA SER A 197 -5.77 20.53 10.75
C SER A 197 -6.61 20.52 9.49
N LEU A 198 -7.92 20.30 9.63
CA LEU A 198 -8.85 20.35 8.51
C LEU A 198 -8.79 21.73 7.83
N ASN A 199 -8.46 21.75 6.55
CA ASN A 199 -8.31 22.96 5.74
C ASN A 199 -8.83 22.72 4.31
N THR A 200 -8.75 23.74 3.46
CA THR A 200 -9.22 23.68 2.06
C THR A 200 -8.42 22.74 1.16
N ASN A 201 -7.31 22.19 1.63
CA ASN A 201 -6.48 21.22 0.90
C ASN A 201 -6.66 19.80 1.43
N SER A 202 -7.42 19.64 2.53
CA SER A 202 -7.80 18.35 3.07
C SER A 202 -9.15 17.91 2.52
N PHE A 203 -9.30 16.60 2.30
CA PHE A 203 -10.57 15.98 1.95
C PHE A 203 -11.03 15.09 3.09
N ILE A 204 -12.33 15.08 3.36
CA ILE A 204 -12.92 14.14 4.32
C ILE A 204 -13.89 13.23 3.60
N VAL A 205 -13.70 11.92 3.75
CA VAL A 205 -14.65 10.91 3.31
C VAL A 205 -15.43 10.44 4.53
N THR A 206 -16.75 10.59 4.52
CA THR A 206 -17.59 10.18 5.65
C THR A 206 -19.01 9.86 5.19
N ASP A 207 -19.81 9.26 6.05
CA ASP A 207 -21.23 9.03 5.81
C ASP A 207 -22.02 10.34 5.58
N ASN A 208 -23.29 10.19 5.23
CA ASN A 208 -24.18 11.32 5.00
C ASN A 208 -25.09 11.61 6.20
N GLU A 209 -24.68 11.21 7.40
CA GLU A 209 -25.49 11.49 8.58
C GLU A 209 -25.58 13.00 8.83
N PRO A 210 -26.78 13.53 9.18
CA PRO A 210 -26.97 14.97 9.39
C PRO A 210 -26.00 15.58 10.41
N LYS A 211 -25.58 14.80 11.42
CA LYS A 211 -24.59 15.25 12.42
C LYS A 211 -23.21 15.44 11.79
N MET A 212 -22.78 14.53 10.91
CA MET A 212 -21.51 14.64 10.19
C MET A 212 -21.51 15.80 9.21
N LEU A 213 -22.61 15.97 8.48
CA LEU A 213 -22.80 17.12 7.59
C LEU A 213 -22.73 18.45 8.35
N ALA A 214 -23.28 18.50 9.56
CA ALA A 214 -23.24 19.68 10.41
C ALA A 214 -21.83 19.94 10.97
N ALA A 215 -21.15 18.90 11.47
CA ALA A 215 -19.82 19.00 12.07
C ALA A 215 -18.74 19.39 11.06
N LEU A 216 -18.85 18.93 9.82
CA LEU A 216 -17.84 19.13 8.77
C LEU A 216 -18.21 20.24 7.79
N ARG A 217 -19.05 21.19 8.22
CA ARG A 217 -19.46 22.32 7.38
C ARG A 217 -18.26 23.19 7.05
N GLY A 218 -18.03 23.44 5.76
CA GLY A 218 -16.92 24.27 5.29
C GLY A 218 -15.63 23.52 4.99
N VAL A 219 -15.62 22.19 5.13
CA VAL A 219 -14.52 21.32 4.70
C VAL A 219 -14.87 20.65 3.38
N ASN A 220 -13.88 20.33 2.54
CA ASN A 220 -14.11 19.53 1.33
C ASN A 220 -14.47 18.11 1.75
N ARG A 221 -15.73 17.73 1.50
CA ARG A 221 -16.28 16.45 1.95
C ARG A 221 -16.78 15.63 0.79
N VAL A 222 -16.37 14.37 0.75
CA VAL A 222 -16.87 13.33 -0.15
C VAL A 222 -17.76 12.38 0.66
N GLY A 223 -18.96 12.08 0.15
CA GLY A 223 -19.86 11.14 0.79
C GLY A 223 -19.41 9.69 0.55
N CYS A 224 -19.47 8.86 1.59
CA CYS A 224 -19.10 7.45 1.51
C CYS A 224 -20.07 6.68 0.60
N SER A 225 -19.52 6.06 -0.45
CA SER A 225 -20.30 5.26 -1.41
C SER A 225 -20.96 4.05 -0.75
N ASP A 226 -20.26 3.36 0.14
CA ASP A 226 -20.78 2.17 0.85
C ASP A 226 -22.01 2.55 1.68
N HIS A 227 -21.98 3.71 2.35
CA HIS A 227 -23.12 4.22 3.08
C HIS A 227 -24.32 4.51 2.16
N TYR A 228 -24.11 5.13 1.00
CA TYR A 228 -25.19 5.39 0.04
C TYR A 228 -25.83 4.11 -0.47
N ILE A 229 -25.01 3.11 -0.81
CA ILE A 229 -25.47 1.80 -1.30
C ILE A 229 -26.28 1.10 -0.19
N ASN A 230 -25.71 1.02 1.03
CA ASN A 230 -26.37 0.38 2.17
C ASN A 230 -27.69 1.07 2.54
N LYS A 231 -27.75 2.40 2.51
CA LYS A 231 -29.00 3.14 2.73
C LYS A 231 -30.03 2.92 1.63
N ALA A 232 -29.60 2.81 0.37
CA ALA A 232 -30.51 2.48 -0.72
C ALA A 232 -31.10 1.07 -0.56
N LEU A 233 -30.28 0.08 -0.17
CA LEU A 233 -30.70 -1.28 0.14
C LEU A 233 -31.64 -1.31 1.35
N GLU A 234 -31.27 -0.70 2.48
CA GLU A 234 -32.10 -0.59 3.67
C GLU A 234 -33.49 -0.02 3.33
N HIS A 235 -33.53 1.07 2.57
CA HIS A 235 -34.79 1.67 2.12
C HIS A 235 -35.58 0.76 1.17
N ALA A 236 -34.91 -0.03 0.34
CA ALA A 236 -35.56 -0.96 -0.58
C ALA A 236 -36.25 -2.12 0.15
N PHE A 237 -35.86 -2.42 1.38
CA PHE A 237 -36.53 -3.47 2.16
C PHE A 237 -37.48 -2.91 3.21
N THR A 238 -37.19 -1.73 3.79
CA THR A 238 -38.01 -1.14 4.86
C THR A 238 -39.17 -0.26 4.36
N SER A 239 -39.08 0.26 3.12
CA SER A 239 -40.08 1.18 2.58
C SER A 239 -41.42 0.47 2.34
N PRO A 240 -42.56 1.05 2.72
CA PRO A 240 -43.88 0.50 2.39
C PRO A 240 -44.17 0.51 0.89
N LYS A 241 -43.39 1.28 0.10
CA LYS A 241 -43.48 1.33 -1.36
C LYS A 241 -42.76 0.17 -2.04
N SER A 242 -41.80 -0.47 -1.37
CA SER A 242 -41.19 -1.70 -1.85
C SER A 242 -41.97 -2.89 -1.30
N ILE A 243 -41.65 -4.10 -1.76
CA ILE A 243 -42.29 -5.31 -1.21
C ILE A 243 -42.11 -5.26 0.32
N ARG A 244 -43.21 -5.43 1.07
CA ARG A 244 -43.12 -5.76 2.50
C ARG A 244 -42.50 -7.14 2.63
N VAL A 245 -41.18 -7.17 2.60
CA VAL A 245 -40.42 -8.37 2.87
C VAL A 245 -40.17 -8.34 4.37
N GLU A 246 -40.89 -9.16 5.13
CA GLU A 246 -40.64 -9.36 6.58
C GLU A 246 -39.29 -10.04 6.87
N VAL A 247 -38.38 -10.12 5.87
CA VAL A 247 -37.12 -10.90 5.85
C VAL A 247 -35.88 -10.02 6.18
N ILE A 248 -36.05 -8.81 6.70
CA ILE A 248 -34.94 -7.83 6.83
C ILE A 248 -33.88 -8.23 7.88
N GLN A 249 -34.18 -9.18 8.78
CA GLN A 249 -33.28 -9.48 9.89
C GLN A 249 -32.32 -10.67 9.68
N VAL A 250 -32.34 -11.37 8.54
CA VAL A 250 -31.66 -12.70 8.41
C VAL A 250 -30.57 -12.76 7.34
N PHE A 251 -30.23 -11.67 6.64
CA PHE A 251 -29.24 -11.74 5.57
C PHE A 251 -27.80 -11.57 6.05
N ASP A 252 -27.26 -12.62 6.66
CA ASP A 252 -25.90 -13.05 6.33
C ASP A 252 -26.04 -14.05 5.16
N THR A 253 -25.68 -13.61 3.96
CA THR A 253 -26.02 -14.25 2.68
C THR A 253 -25.46 -15.66 2.52
N ASN A 254 -24.38 -16.00 3.22
CA ASN A 254 -23.82 -17.35 3.25
C ASN A 254 -24.58 -18.31 4.17
N VAL A 255 -25.20 -17.78 5.23
CA VAL A 255 -25.95 -18.58 6.20
C VAL A 255 -27.25 -19.03 5.55
N PHE A 256 -27.98 -18.13 4.88
CA PHE A 256 -29.34 -18.41 4.41
C PHE A 256 -29.48 -19.65 3.50
N ASN A 257 -28.63 -19.82 2.46
CA ASN A 257 -28.76 -20.97 1.56
C ASN A 257 -28.34 -22.29 2.22
N ILE A 258 -27.34 -22.27 3.11
CA ILE A 258 -26.88 -23.46 3.83
C ILE A 258 -27.92 -23.83 4.90
N THR A 259 -28.45 -22.85 5.60
CA THR A 259 -29.35 -23.07 6.72
C THR A 259 -30.82 -23.07 6.31
N TYR A 260 -31.24 -22.74 5.09
CA TYR A 260 -32.69 -22.70 4.77
C TYR A 260 -33.34 -24.04 5.08
N ASN A 261 -32.73 -25.14 4.64
CA ASN A 261 -33.23 -26.49 4.90
C ASN A 261 -33.11 -26.86 6.38
N GLU A 262 -32.02 -26.47 7.05
CA GLU A 262 -31.82 -26.72 8.49
C GLU A 262 -32.76 -25.89 9.37
N LEU A 263 -33.14 -24.69 8.92
CA LEU A 263 -34.07 -23.78 9.59
C LEU A 263 -35.50 -24.29 9.47
N VAL A 264 -35.90 -24.85 8.32
CA VAL A 264 -37.22 -25.51 8.18
C VAL A 264 -37.38 -26.60 9.26
N ASP A 265 -36.35 -27.40 9.48
CA ASP A 265 -36.36 -28.45 10.50
C ASP A 265 -36.29 -27.89 11.93
N ALA A 266 -35.61 -26.75 12.13
CA ALA A 266 -35.50 -26.07 13.43
C ALA A 266 -36.79 -25.33 13.84
N PHE A 267 -37.56 -24.79 12.88
CA PHE A 267 -38.82 -24.09 13.13
C PHE A 267 -39.98 -25.09 13.33
N SER A 268 -40.01 -25.77 14.47
CA SER A 268 -41.19 -26.52 14.91
C SER A 268 -42.17 -25.59 15.67
N GLY A 269 -43.41 -25.44 15.18
CA GLY A 269 -44.50 -24.73 15.88
C GLY A 269 -45.11 -23.54 15.14
N SER A 270 -45.57 -22.52 15.89
CA SER A 270 -46.44 -21.43 15.41
C SER A 270 -45.81 -20.51 14.35
N HIS A 271 -44.49 -20.49 14.23
CA HIS A 271 -43.77 -19.66 13.25
C HIS A 271 -43.47 -20.38 11.93
N TYR A 272 -43.78 -21.68 11.83
CA TYR A 272 -43.59 -22.45 10.60
C TYR A 272 -44.43 -21.90 9.44
N ASN A 273 -45.67 -21.51 9.72
CA ASN A 273 -46.58 -20.98 8.69
C ASN A 273 -46.07 -19.67 8.07
N ASP A 274 -45.42 -18.81 8.86
CA ASP A 274 -44.83 -17.56 8.38
C ASP A 274 -43.65 -17.88 7.45
N PHE A 275 -42.83 -18.87 7.80
CA PHE A 275 -41.68 -19.30 7.00
C PHE A 275 -42.07 -20.07 5.74
N GLU A 276 -43.09 -20.92 5.80
CA GLU A 276 -43.64 -21.67 4.66
C GLU A 276 -44.22 -20.73 3.59
N SER A 277 -44.70 -19.56 3.99
CA SER A 277 -45.19 -18.53 3.06
C SER A 277 -44.11 -17.80 2.28
N LEU A 278 -42.82 -18.00 2.63
CA LEU A 278 -41.71 -17.36 1.94
C LEU A 278 -41.50 -17.96 0.55
N ASP A 279 -41.54 -17.09 -0.45
CA ASP A 279 -41.23 -17.44 -1.83
C ASP A 279 -39.73 -17.74 -1.97
N LYS A 280 -39.39 -19.04 -2.06
CA LYS A 280 -38.01 -19.53 -2.20
C LYS A 280 -37.33 -19.01 -3.46
N ASP A 281 -38.08 -18.91 -4.56
CA ASP A 281 -37.54 -18.44 -5.84
C ASP A 281 -37.22 -16.94 -5.76
N LEU A 282 -38.05 -16.16 -5.06
CA LEU A 282 -37.75 -14.76 -4.75
C LEU A 282 -36.50 -14.62 -3.90
N LEU A 283 -36.37 -15.41 -2.84
CA LEU A 283 -35.21 -15.35 -1.95
C LEU A 283 -33.93 -15.70 -2.68
N TYR A 284 -33.94 -16.73 -3.53
CA TYR A 284 -32.79 -17.12 -4.34
C TYR A 284 -32.43 -16.03 -5.37
N GLN A 285 -33.40 -15.50 -6.11
CA GLN A 285 -33.16 -14.40 -7.06
C GLN A 285 -32.63 -13.15 -6.34
N LEU A 286 -33.14 -12.86 -5.15
CA LEU A 286 -32.69 -11.73 -4.34
C LEU A 286 -31.25 -11.93 -3.88
N TYR A 287 -30.88 -13.12 -3.42
CA TYR A 287 -29.52 -13.46 -3.03
C TYR A 287 -28.52 -13.25 -4.19
N GLU A 288 -28.79 -13.85 -5.36
CA GLU A 288 -27.93 -13.68 -6.54
C GLU A 288 -27.86 -12.21 -6.98
N PHE A 289 -28.97 -11.48 -6.87
CA PHE A 289 -29.02 -10.06 -7.17
C PHE A 289 -28.16 -9.22 -6.22
N LEU A 290 -28.23 -9.49 -4.90
CA LEU A 290 -27.49 -8.74 -3.88
C LEU A 290 -25.98 -9.01 -3.91
N ARG A 291 -25.52 -10.15 -4.45
CA ARG A 291 -24.09 -10.45 -4.56
C ARG A 291 -23.31 -9.38 -5.31
N SER A 292 -23.88 -8.83 -6.38
CA SER A 292 -23.25 -7.74 -7.13
C SER A 292 -23.13 -6.43 -6.33
N PHE A 293 -23.99 -6.20 -5.34
CA PHE A 293 -23.86 -5.05 -4.44
C PHE A 293 -22.70 -5.26 -3.46
N ASP A 294 -22.59 -6.45 -2.88
CA ASP A 294 -21.48 -6.82 -2.00
C ASP A 294 -20.13 -6.74 -2.72
N GLU A 295 -20.06 -7.23 -3.96
CA GLU A 295 -18.87 -7.12 -4.82
C GLU A 295 -18.48 -5.64 -5.04
N VAL A 296 -19.46 -4.75 -5.29
CA VAL A 296 -19.23 -3.31 -5.46
C VAL A 296 -18.76 -2.65 -4.18
N ILE A 297 -19.42 -2.93 -3.05
CA ILE A 297 -19.03 -2.40 -1.72
C ILE A 297 -17.60 -2.84 -1.43
N THR A 298 -17.31 -4.14 -1.48
CA THR A 298 -15.97 -4.70 -1.27
C THR A 298 -14.91 -4.04 -2.16
N THR A 299 -15.24 -3.79 -3.43
CA THR A 299 -14.34 -3.13 -4.37
C THR A 299 -14.08 -1.66 -4.04
N LEU A 300 -15.08 -0.96 -3.48
CA LEU A 300 -14.99 0.45 -3.09
C LEU A 300 -14.36 0.64 -1.71
N SER A 301 -14.48 -0.34 -0.81
CA SER A 301 -13.84 -0.37 0.51
C SER A 301 -12.35 -0.79 0.45
N GLU A 302 -11.81 -1.13 -0.72
CA GLU A 302 -10.40 -1.53 -0.86
C GLU A 302 -9.45 -0.37 -0.51
N GLU A 303 -8.63 -0.53 0.53
CA GLU A 303 -7.70 0.51 1.01
C GLU A 303 -6.33 0.47 0.32
N THR A 304 -5.97 -0.67 -0.29
CA THR A 304 -4.64 -0.90 -0.88
C THR A 304 -4.46 -0.25 -2.24
N GLN A 305 -5.56 0.04 -2.95
CA GLN A 305 -5.55 0.61 -4.28
C GLN A 305 -6.49 1.83 -4.35
N PRO A 306 -6.22 2.81 -5.22
CA PRO A 306 -7.15 3.91 -5.41
C PRO A 306 -8.53 3.41 -5.84
N ALA A 307 -9.59 3.72 -5.08
CA ALA A 307 -10.95 3.29 -5.39
C ALA A 307 -11.84 4.40 -5.99
N LEU A 308 -11.48 5.67 -5.79
CA LEU A 308 -12.36 6.81 -6.09
C LEU A 308 -12.76 6.91 -7.58
N HIS A 309 -11.87 6.53 -8.49
CA HIS A 309 -12.13 6.50 -9.94
C HIS A 309 -13.12 5.39 -10.35
N LYS A 310 -13.32 4.37 -9.50
CA LYS A 310 -14.22 3.24 -9.72
C LYS A 310 -15.68 3.60 -9.38
N VAL A 311 -15.94 4.65 -8.59
CA VAL A 311 -17.29 5.03 -8.13
C VAL A 311 -18.29 5.20 -9.27
N ILE A 312 -17.95 6.00 -10.29
CA ILE A 312 -18.87 6.25 -11.42
C ILE A 312 -19.12 4.98 -12.25
N PRO A 313 -18.09 4.22 -12.70
CA PRO A 313 -18.32 2.95 -13.39
C PRO A 313 -19.18 1.96 -12.60
N LEU A 314 -18.91 1.80 -11.30
CA LEU A 314 -19.64 0.85 -10.44
C LEU A 314 -21.06 1.31 -10.14
N GLN A 315 -21.30 2.62 -10.02
CA GLN A 315 -22.65 3.17 -9.96
C GLN A 315 -23.44 2.86 -11.25
N CYS A 316 -22.85 3.11 -12.43
CA CYS A 316 -23.48 2.77 -13.70
C CYS A 316 -23.75 1.26 -13.82
N PHE A 317 -22.82 0.43 -13.35
CA PHE A 317 -23.00 -1.01 -13.28
C PHE A 317 -24.21 -1.39 -12.41
N LEU A 318 -24.35 -0.83 -11.19
CA LEU A 318 -25.50 -1.12 -10.33
C LEU A 318 -26.82 -0.61 -10.92
N ILE A 319 -26.84 0.57 -11.56
CA ILE A 319 -28.02 1.09 -12.27
C ILE A 319 -28.47 0.13 -13.38
N ASN A 320 -27.51 -0.40 -14.15
CA ASN A 320 -27.78 -1.37 -15.20
C ASN A 320 -28.25 -2.71 -14.61
N HIS A 321 -27.62 -3.18 -13.54
CA HIS A 321 -27.99 -4.39 -12.80
C HIS A 321 -29.41 -4.31 -12.23
N CYS A 322 -29.83 -3.11 -11.82
CA CYS A 322 -31.19 -2.80 -11.37
C CYS A 322 -32.21 -2.61 -12.50
N THR A 323 -31.87 -2.92 -13.76
CA THR A 323 -32.84 -2.88 -14.85
C THR A 323 -33.65 -4.19 -14.85
N PRO A 324 -34.99 -4.15 -14.76
CA PRO A 324 -35.81 -5.34 -14.77
C PRO A 324 -35.64 -6.16 -16.05
N LYS A 325 -35.60 -7.47 -15.89
CA LYS A 325 -35.53 -8.45 -16.97
C LYS A 325 -36.86 -9.20 -17.09
N THR A 326 -37.08 -9.86 -18.22
CA THR A 326 -38.32 -10.59 -18.50
C THR A 326 -38.51 -11.82 -17.61
N GLU A 327 -37.41 -12.39 -17.12
CA GLU A 327 -37.34 -13.53 -16.23
C GLU A 327 -37.48 -13.16 -14.74
N ASP A 328 -37.45 -11.86 -14.41
CA ASP A 328 -37.60 -11.42 -13.03
C ASP A 328 -39.04 -11.65 -12.57
N ILE A 329 -39.19 -12.27 -11.41
CA ILE A 329 -40.50 -12.35 -10.76
C ILE A 329 -40.99 -10.96 -10.33
N SER A 330 -42.32 -10.80 -10.20
CA SER A 330 -42.96 -9.50 -9.93
C SER A 330 -42.34 -8.75 -8.74
N GLY A 331 -41.95 -9.48 -7.69
CA GLY A 331 -41.24 -8.92 -6.55
C GLY A 331 -39.89 -8.30 -6.95
N MET A 332 -39.02 -9.10 -7.58
CA MET A 332 -37.69 -8.67 -7.98
C MET A 332 -37.74 -7.45 -8.92
N MET A 333 -38.70 -7.40 -9.84
CA MET A 333 -38.91 -6.23 -10.71
C MET A 333 -39.15 -4.93 -9.91
N LYS A 334 -39.98 -5.00 -8.86
CA LYS A 334 -40.28 -3.84 -7.99
C LYS A 334 -39.04 -3.40 -7.20
N ILE A 335 -38.29 -4.34 -6.64
CA ILE A 335 -37.05 -4.06 -5.90
C ILE A 335 -36.02 -3.40 -6.83
N LYS A 336 -35.82 -3.95 -8.03
CA LYS A 336 -34.89 -3.41 -9.04
C LYS A 336 -35.27 -1.98 -9.46
N LEU A 337 -36.53 -1.74 -9.80
CA LEU A 337 -36.99 -0.38 -10.16
C LEU A 337 -36.77 0.61 -9.02
N PHE A 338 -37.12 0.23 -7.78
CA PHE A 338 -36.93 1.09 -6.62
C PHE A 338 -35.45 1.40 -6.38
N LEU A 339 -34.58 0.38 -6.39
CA LEU A 339 -33.14 0.56 -6.19
C LEU A 339 -32.51 1.40 -7.29
N LYS A 340 -32.91 1.21 -8.55
CA LYS A 340 -32.44 2.02 -9.68
C LYS A 340 -32.74 3.51 -9.44
N GLU A 341 -33.98 3.84 -9.10
CA GLU A 341 -34.39 5.21 -8.78
C GLU A 341 -33.59 5.76 -7.60
N ARG A 342 -33.45 4.98 -6.52
CA ARG A 342 -32.73 5.41 -5.32
C ARG A 342 -31.25 5.62 -5.53
N ILE A 343 -30.57 4.75 -6.29
CA ILE A 343 -29.16 4.92 -6.61
C ILE A 343 -28.96 6.22 -7.41
N MET A 344 -29.80 6.47 -8.42
CA MET A 344 -29.71 7.67 -9.25
C MET A 344 -29.97 8.96 -8.46
N ASP A 345 -30.93 8.95 -7.53
CA ASP A 345 -31.34 10.13 -6.76
C ASP A 345 -30.47 10.38 -5.52
N LYS A 346 -30.06 9.31 -4.81
CA LYS A 346 -29.44 9.41 -3.48
C LYS A 346 -27.95 9.14 -3.42
N TRP A 347 -27.32 8.63 -4.48
CA TRP A 347 -25.86 8.49 -4.55
C TRP A 347 -25.27 9.55 -5.50
N PRO A 348 -25.03 10.78 -5.02
CA PRO A 348 -24.60 11.87 -5.89
C PRO A 348 -23.16 11.69 -6.38
N ILE A 349 -22.94 11.94 -7.67
CA ILE A 349 -21.61 12.05 -8.24
C ILE A 349 -21.04 13.45 -7.96
N GLN A 350 -20.09 13.50 -7.03
CA GLN A 350 -19.32 14.71 -6.69
C GLN A 350 -18.14 14.98 -7.64
N SER A 351 -17.56 16.18 -7.54
CA SER A 351 -16.42 16.65 -8.34
C SER A 351 -15.23 15.70 -8.29
N GLU A 352 -14.92 15.18 -7.11
CA GLU A 352 -13.75 14.34 -6.86
C GLU A 352 -13.87 13.00 -7.60
N HIS A 353 -15.08 12.46 -7.73
CA HIS A 353 -15.35 11.27 -8.53
C HIS A 353 -15.11 11.51 -10.02
N LEU A 354 -15.55 12.67 -10.53
CA LEU A 354 -15.36 13.06 -11.93
C LEU A 354 -13.87 13.22 -12.24
N LEU A 355 -13.14 13.92 -11.37
CA LEU A 355 -11.71 14.13 -11.51
C LEU A 355 -10.94 12.82 -11.44
N ALA A 356 -11.23 11.96 -10.46
CA ALA A 356 -10.59 10.65 -10.36
C ALA A 356 -10.83 9.78 -11.60
N LYS A 357 -12.05 9.79 -12.16
CA LYS A 357 -12.35 9.09 -13.42
C LYS A 357 -11.61 9.69 -14.61
N LEU A 358 -11.57 11.02 -14.74
CA LEU A 358 -10.85 11.73 -15.81
C LEU A 358 -9.34 11.44 -15.80
N LEU A 359 -8.78 11.29 -14.60
CA LEU A 359 -7.37 10.98 -14.36
C LEU A 359 -7.06 9.49 -14.47
N HIS A 360 -8.05 8.64 -14.78
CA HIS A 360 -7.79 7.23 -15.03
C HIS A 360 -7.51 6.99 -16.53
N PRO A 361 -6.37 6.36 -16.90
CA PRO A 361 -5.96 6.18 -18.29
C PRO A 361 -6.96 5.39 -19.17
N ARG A 362 -7.82 4.56 -18.58
CA ARG A 362 -8.84 3.80 -19.33
C ARG A 362 -10.25 4.37 -19.23
N LEU A 363 -10.50 5.35 -18.36
CA LEU A 363 -11.87 5.83 -18.08
C LEU A 363 -12.09 7.31 -18.48
N ARG A 364 -11.05 8.01 -18.95
CA ARG A 364 -11.08 9.44 -19.30
C ARG A 364 -12.02 9.83 -20.44
N ASP A 365 -12.52 8.88 -21.21
CA ASP A 365 -13.40 9.17 -22.35
C ASP A 365 -14.87 9.33 -22.00
N PHE A 366 -15.27 9.01 -20.76
CA PHE A 366 -16.64 9.17 -20.27
C PHE A 366 -17.73 8.51 -21.16
N SER A 367 -17.36 7.56 -22.03
CA SER A 367 -18.21 6.73 -22.89
C SER A 367 -19.65 7.21 -23.04
N GLY A 368 -19.87 8.28 -23.82
CA GLY A 368 -21.21 8.78 -24.16
C GLY A 368 -21.72 9.98 -23.35
N ASP A 369 -20.99 10.43 -22.33
CA ASP A 369 -21.36 11.62 -21.54
C ASP A 369 -20.31 12.74 -21.65
N GLN A 370 -20.38 13.47 -22.76
CA GLN A 370 -19.47 14.59 -23.02
C GLN A 370 -19.63 15.72 -22.00
N ALA A 371 -20.84 15.96 -21.50
CA ALA A 371 -21.11 17.02 -20.54
C ALA A 371 -20.39 16.78 -19.20
N LEU A 372 -20.36 15.53 -18.71
CA LEU A 372 -19.58 15.19 -17.53
C LEU A 372 -18.07 15.30 -17.77
N LYS A 373 -17.60 14.95 -18.97
CA LYS A 373 -16.18 15.09 -19.35
C LYS A 373 -15.76 16.56 -19.34
N ASP A 374 -16.54 17.43 -19.99
CA ASP A 374 -16.27 18.87 -20.06
C ASP A 374 -16.26 19.49 -18.66
N ARG A 375 -17.25 19.14 -17.82
CA ARG A 375 -17.29 19.57 -16.42
C ARG A 375 -16.06 19.11 -15.62
N ALA A 376 -15.60 17.87 -15.83
CA ALA A 376 -14.39 17.38 -15.17
C ALA A 376 -13.13 18.16 -15.58
N ILE A 377 -13.04 18.54 -16.87
CA ILE A 377 -11.95 19.36 -17.40
C ILE A 377 -11.98 20.76 -16.77
N GLU A 378 -13.16 21.39 -16.73
CA GLU A 378 -13.36 22.71 -16.10
C GLU A 378 -12.98 22.71 -14.61
N LEU A 379 -13.25 21.61 -13.89
CA LEU A 379 -12.87 21.45 -12.48
C LEU A 379 -11.36 21.24 -12.29
N LEU A 380 -10.72 20.52 -13.22
CA LEU A 380 -9.29 20.21 -13.11
C LEU A 380 -8.41 21.44 -13.40
N GLN A 381 -8.82 22.26 -14.36
CA GLN A 381 -7.99 23.36 -14.87
C GLN A 381 -7.53 24.36 -13.79
N PRO A 382 -8.40 24.91 -12.90
CA PRO A 382 -7.97 25.82 -11.84
C PRO A 382 -6.99 25.18 -10.86
N SER A 383 -7.20 23.90 -10.52
CA SER A 383 -6.39 23.15 -9.54
C SER A 383 -4.95 22.95 -10.01
N ILE A 384 -4.77 22.77 -11.33
CA ILE A 384 -3.45 22.63 -11.95
C ILE A 384 -2.78 24.01 -12.08
N SER A 385 -3.52 25.05 -12.48
CA SER A 385 -2.98 26.40 -12.62
C SER A 385 -2.46 26.97 -11.30
N SER A 386 -3.16 26.77 -10.18
CA SER A 386 -2.74 27.28 -8.87
C SER A 386 -1.43 26.65 -8.33
N SER A 387 -1.12 25.44 -8.79
CA SER A 387 0.06 24.68 -8.35
C SER A 387 1.36 25.17 -9.01
N ALA A 388 1.26 25.77 -10.20
CA ALA A 388 2.41 26.29 -10.95
C ALA A 388 2.99 27.57 -10.30
N ASP A 389 2.14 28.43 -9.74
CA ASP A 389 2.58 29.73 -9.23
C ASP A 389 3.30 29.62 -7.87
N SER A 390 2.99 28.60 -7.07
CA SER A 390 3.53 28.45 -5.71
C SER A 390 4.97 27.93 -5.66
N SER A 391 5.48 27.34 -6.73
CA SER A 391 6.83 26.75 -6.77
C SER A 391 7.93 27.74 -7.18
N SER A 392 7.60 28.92 -7.74
CA SER A 392 8.58 29.91 -8.19
C SER A 392 9.10 30.85 -7.09
N ASN A 393 8.39 30.98 -5.96
CA ASN A 393 8.73 31.96 -4.91
C ASN A 393 9.68 31.46 -3.80
N ASN A 394 10.04 30.17 -3.76
CA ASN A 394 10.86 29.60 -2.67
C ASN A 394 12.37 29.49 -2.96
N ILE A 395 12.89 30.01 -4.09
CA ILE A 395 14.33 29.96 -4.45
C ILE A 395 15.00 31.35 -4.30
N SER A 396 14.62 32.13 -3.28
CA SER A 396 15.23 33.43 -2.99
C SER A 396 15.62 33.54 -1.51
N SER A 397 16.84 33.09 -1.19
CA SER A 397 17.78 33.73 -0.24
C SER A 397 18.78 32.74 0.39
N CYS A 398 19.92 32.54 -0.27
CA CYS A 398 21.17 32.17 0.42
C CYS A 398 22.39 32.50 -0.46
N ASN A 399 22.57 33.77 -0.77
CA ASN A 399 23.86 34.29 -1.22
C ASN A 399 24.35 35.35 -0.24
N SER A 400 25.12 34.91 0.76
CA SER A 400 26.07 35.76 1.47
C SER A 400 27.44 35.11 1.36
N SER A 401 28.25 35.78 0.56
CA SER A 401 29.64 35.54 0.17
C SER A 401 30.64 35.51 1.31
N SER A 402 31.60 34.58 1.24
CA SER A 402 33.00 34.84 1.66
C SER A 402 33.95 33.85 0.98
N SER A 403 34.71 34.34 0.00
CA SER A 403 35.87 33.69 -0.62
C SER A 403 37.04 33.57 0.37
N PRO A 404 38.00 32.66 0.14
CA PRO A 404 39.27 33.15 -0.39
C PRO A 404 39.93 32.25 -1.46
N SER A 405 40.72 32.94 -2.29
CA SER A 405 41.58 32.51 -3.39
C SER A 405 42.77 31.65 -2.96
N VAL A 406 43.07 30.58 -3.70
CA VAL A 406 44.44 30.08 -3.94
C VAL A 406 44.55 29.51 -5.36
N ASP A 407 45.73 29.74 -5.92
CA ASP A 407 46.11 29.75 -7.32
C ASP A 407 46.90 28.47 -7.74
N ASN A 408 46.90 28.19 -9.05
CA ASN A 408 47.84 27.39 -9.87
C ASN A 408 47.94 25.84 -9.76
N SER A 409 47.57 25.11 -10.83
CA SER A 409 48.48 24.72 -11.94
C SER A 409 48.05 23.47 -12.76
N ILE A 410 47.87 23.70 -14.07
CA ILE A 410 48.27 22.91 -15.27
C ILE A 410 48.25 21.36 -15.22
N THR A 411 47.41 20.75 -16.07
CA THR A 411 47.83 19.92 -17.25
C THR A 411 46.61 19.48 -18.11
N PRO A 412 46.78 19.29 -19.44
CA PRO A 412 45.67 19.08 -20.36
C PRO A 412 45.39 17.59 -20.59
N LYS A 413 44.15 17.15 -20.37
CA LYS A 413 43.68 15.83 -20.83
C LYS A 413 42.36 15.93 -21.59
N LYS A 414 42.49 15.68 -22.90
CA LYS A 414 41.52 15.15 -23.86
C LYS A 414 40.04 15.20 -23.44
N THR A 415 39.37 16.27 -23.89
CA THR A 415 37.92 16.37 -24.00
C THR A 415 37.38 15.31 -24.97
N ASN A 416 36.53 14.43 -24.45
CA ASN A 416 35.60 13.62 -25.25
C ASN A 416 34.60 14.56 -25.91
N ILE A 417 34.76 14.75 -27.22
CA ILE A 417 33.82 15.42 -28.12
C ILE A 417 32.67 14.43 -28.37
N LEU A 418 31.53 14.65 -27.71
CA LEU A 418 30.15 14.18 -27.98
C LEU A 418 29.35 13.90 -26.68
N SER A 419 29.42 14.82 -25.72
CA SER A 419 28.33 15.04 -24.76
C SER A 419 27.69 16.38 -25.12
N LEU A 420 26.93 16.38 -26.21
CA LEU A 420 25.94 17.43 -26.46
C LEU A 420 24.74 17.14 -25.54
N CYS A 421 24.93 17.34 -24.23
CA CYS A 421 23.81 17.54 -23.32
C CYS A 421 23.17 18.88 -23.72
N TYR A 422 22.29 18.82 -24.73
CA TYR A 422 21.25 19.82 -24.85
C TYR A 422 20.30 19.61 -23.67
N ASP A 423 20.69 20.12 -22.51
CA ASP A 423 19.74 20.50 -21.47
C ASP A 423 18.92 21.63 -22.06
N LYS A 424 17.98 21.27 -22.94
CA LYS A 424 16.97 22.21 -23.41
C LYS A 424 16.33 22.77 -22.15
N PRO A 425 16.34 24.11 -21.94
CA PRO A 425 15.64 24.69 -20.82
C PRO A 425 14.22 24.13 -20.84
N ARG A 426 13.82 23.42 -19.78
CA ARG A 426 12.49 22.82 -19.65
C ARG A 426 11.51 23.98 -19.65
N THR A 427 11.01 24.37 -20.81
CA THR A 427 9.90 25.30 -20.93
C THR A 427 8.70 24.57 -20.35
N THR A 428 8.25 24.99 -19.16
CA THR A 428 7.01 24.50 -18.56
C THR A 428 5.89 24.76 -19.56
N LYS A 429 5.28 23.68 -20.07
CA LYS A 429 4.12 23.81 -20.94
C LYS A 429 2.99 24.48 -20.14
N PRO A 430 2.17 25.34 -20.75
CA PRO A 430 0.94 25.83 -20.12
C PRO A 430 0.07 24.67 -19.61
N ALA A 431 -0.57 24.84 -18.44
CA ALA A 431 -1.41 23.81 -17.82
C ALA A 431 -2.52 23.28 -18.75
N LEU A 432 -3.12 24.17 -19.56
CA LEU A 432 -4.17 23.80 -20.51
C LEU A 432 -3.64 22.86 -21.62
N ASP A 433 -2.41 23.10 -22.09
CA ASP A 433 -1.77 22.26 -23.10
C ASP A 433 -1.48 20.87 -22.54
N GLU A 434 -1.16 20.77 -21.25
CA GLU A 434 -0.92 19.50 -20.57
C GLU A 434 -2.20 18.65 -20.45
N ILE A 435 -3.34 19.26 -20.09
CA ILE A 435 -4.64 18.57 -20.04
C ILE A 435 -5.05 18.07 -21.43
N MET A 436 -4.91 18.92 -22.46
CA MET A 436 -5.25 18.53 -23.84
C MET A 436 -4.35 17.40 -24.33
N LEU A 437 -3.05 17.45 -24.04
CA LEU A 437 -2.12 16.38 -24.35
C LEU A 437 -2.50 15.08 -23.63
N TRP A 438 -2.89 15.14 -22.35
CA TRP A 438 -3.36 13.99 -21.58
C TRP A 438 -4.57 13.33 -22.25
N LEU A 439 -5.57 14.15 -22.63
CA LEU A 439 -6.80 13.65 -23.24
C LEU A 439 -6.57 13.02 -24.61
N GLN A 440 -5.62 13.53 -25.39
CA GLN A 440 -5.31 13.05 -26.74
C GLN A 440 -4.32 11.88 -26.76
N SER A 441 -3.59 11.64 -25.67
CA SER A 441 -2.59 10.57 -25.60
C SER A 441 -3.25 9.19 -25.58
N ASP A 442 -2.58 8.18 -26.17
CA ASP A 442 -2.97 6.77 -26.04
C ASP A 442 -2.09 6.09 -24.98
N PHE A 443 -2.72 5.51 -23.95
CA PHE A 443 -2.05 4.80 -22.85
C PHE A 443 -2.41 3.32 -22.80
N SER A 444 -3.06 2.78 -23.84
CA SER A 444 -3.47 1.37 -23.91
C SER A 444 -2.34 0.38 -23.61
N LYS A 445 -1.10 0.73 -24.00
CA LYS A 445 0.12 -0.07 -23.79
C LYS A 445 0.85 0.24 -22.48
N ASP A 446 0.71 1.45 -21.96
CA ASP A 446 1.48 1.94 -20.82
C ASP A 446 0.85 1.57 -19.48
N PHE A 447 -0.48 1.42 -19.45
CA PHE A 447 -1.23 1.08 -18.25
C PHE A 447 -1.30 -0.44 -18.04
N ILE A 448 -0.19 -0.99 -17.55
CA ILE A 448 0.00 -2.43 -17.27
C ILE A 448 -0.32 -2.71 -15.80
N ASN A 449 -1.06 -3.79 -15.51
CA ASN A 449 -1.46 -4.26 -14.17
C ASN A 449 -2.42 -3.36 -13.37
N ASP A 450 -3.06 -2.38 -14.00
CA ASP A 450 -4.07 -1.51 -13.36
C ASP A 450 -3.56 -0.74 -12.11
N ASP A 451 -2.24 -0.58 -11.93
CA ASP A 451 -1.66 0.24 -10.86
C ASP A 451 -1.61 1.72 -11.26
N LEU A 452 -2.63 2.46 -10.84
CA LEU A 452 -2.81 3.88 -11.13
C LEU A 452 -1.69 4.76 -10.53
N LEU A 453 -1.18 4.42 -9.34
CA LEU A 453 -0.16 5.23 -8.68
C LEU A 453 1.20 5.07 -9.35
N LEU A 454 1.55 3.84 -9.72
CA LEU A 454 2.77 3.55 -10.47
C LEU A 454 2.73 4.19 -11.87
N PHE A 455 1.57 4.20 -12.52
CA PHE A 455 1.38 4.90 -13.78
C PHE A 455 1.73 6.38 -13.67
N TRP A 456 1.12 7.10 -12.72
CA TRP A 456 1.39 8.53 -12.54
C TRP A 456 2.83 8.81 -12.14
N ARG A 457 3.45 7.94 -11.34
CA ARG A 457 4.89 8.04 -11.01
C ARG A 457 5.78 8.00 -12.26
N ARG A 458 5.45 7.15 -13.24
CA ARG A 458 6.20 7.05 -14.51
C ARG A 458 5.95 8.21 -15.46
N LYS A 459 4.77 8.82 -15.36
CA LYS A 459 4.32 9.92 -16.22
C LYS A 459 4.66 11.31 -15.68
N LYS A 460 5.42 11.40 -14.59
CA LYS A 460 5.81 12.65 -13.93
C LYS A 460 6.53 13.64 -14.83
N ASP A 461 7.38 13.18 -15.74
CA ASP A 461 8.08 14.07 -16.67
C ASP A 461 7.21 14.51 -17.87
N ASP A 462 6.24 13.68 -18.27
CA ASP A 462 5.33 13.96 -19.40
C ASP A 462 4.21 14.94 -18.99
N PHE A 463 3.70 14.76 -17.76
CA PHE A 463 2.56 15.49 -17.20
C PHE A 463 2.87 15.97 -15.76
N PRO A 464 3.82 16.90 -15.57
CA PRO A 464 4.28 17.30 -14.25
C PRO A 464 3.18 17.91 -13.40
N SER A 465 2.31 18.74 -13.97
CA SER A 465 1.29 19.48 -13.23
C SER A 465 0.11 18.58 -12.86
N ILE A 466 -0.30 17.68 -13.77
CA ILE A 466 -1.30 16.65 -13.47
C ILE A 466 -0.75 15.65 -12.45
N CYS A 467 0.50 15.20 -12.59
CA CYS A 467 1.10 14.29 -11.62
C CYS A 467 1.22 14.90 -10.23
N GLN A 468 1.51 16.21 -10.14
CA GLN A 468 1.51 16.93 -8.88
C GLN A 468 0.13 16.96 -8.24
N TYR A 469 -0.93 17.11 -9.04
CA TYR A 469 -2.31 17.03 -8.55
C TYR A 469 -2.72 15.62 -8.10
N CYS A 470 -2.25 14.58 -8.80
CA CYS A 470 -2.53 13.17 -8.48
C CYS A 470 -1.71 12.61 -7.30
N SER A 471 -0.60 13.26 -6.93
CA SER A 471 0.33 12.82 -5.88
C SER A 471 -0.16 13.26 -4.51
#